data_AF-A0A3N1ZW72-F1
#
_entry.id   AF-A0A3N1ZW72-F1
#
_cell.length_a   1.000
_cell.length_b   1.000
_cell.length_c   1.000
_cell.angle_alpha   90.00
_cell.angle_beta   90.00
_cell.angle_gamma   90.00
#
_symmetry.space_group_name_H-M   'P 1'
#
loop_
_entity.id
_entity.type
_entity.pdbx_description
1 polymer ?
#
loop_
_entity_poly.entity_id
_entity_poly.type
_entity_poly.pdbx_seq_one_letter_code
_entity_poly.pdbx_strand_id
1 'polypeptide(L)'
;MRGDNDRTWSGDGVELVGLRPFTVDNVYEFVLDNGSLVHLHDGDCTQVSYQPTEQTMTLTFDFDPQWSPQSHPAGCRVWLVFGGATLIQWEHEDGPSEYAGQCGDLGHHRPRVFSLELVNDRVFFTATRVTVFVEGPA
;
A
#
# COMPACT_ATOMS: atom_id res chain seq x y z
N MET A 1 3.26 -25.92 -14.25
CA MET A 1 2.07 -25.20 -14.73
C MET A 1 1.22 -24.86 -13.52
N ARG A 2 1.33 -23.64 -12.99
CA ARG A 2 0.33 -23.11 -12.04
C ARG A 2 -0.69 -22.36 -12.89
N GLY A 3 -1.93 -22.80 -12.84
CA GLY A 3 -3.02 -22.26 -13.65
C GLY A 3 -3.35 -20.84 -13.24
N ASP A 4 -3.77 -20.06 -14.23
CA ASP A 4 -4.48 -18.81 -14.02
C ASP A 4 -5.72 -19.02 -13.14
N ASN A 5 -6.06 -18.00 -12.33
CA ASN A 5 -7.39 -17.66 -11.79
C ASN A 5 -7.73 -17.91 -10.31
N ASP A 6 -6.83 -17.61 -9.37
CA ASP A 6 -7.27 -17.09 -8.06
C ASP A 6 -7.02 -15.59 -8.02
N ARG A 7 -7.81 -14.82 -8.79
CA ARG A 7 -7.81 -13.36 -8.73
C ARG A 7 -8.67 -12.95 -7.54
N THR A 8 -8.08 -12.28 -6.56
CA THR A 8 -8.80 -11.71 -5.42
C THR A 8 -9.29 -10.31 -5.76
N TRP A 9 -10.46 -9.92 -5.25
CA TRP A 9 -11.07 -8.62 -5.51
C TRP A 9 -11.62 -8.01 -4.22
N SER A 10 -11.59 -6.68 -4.11
CA SER A 10 -12.34 -5.94 -3.10
C SER A 10 -13.84 -5.94 -3.40
N GLY A 11 -14.66 -5.57 -2.42
CA GLY A 11 -16.13 -5.48 -2.57
C GLY A 11 -16.63 -4.48 -3.63
N ASP A 12 -15.77 -3.60 -4.12
CA ASP A 12 -16.05 -2.58 -5.14
C ASP A 12 -15.20 -2.74 -6.43
N GLY A 13 -14.58 -3.91 -6.59
CA GLY A 13 -13.98 -4.34 -7.85
C GLY A 13 -12.57 -3.81 -8.12
N VAL A 14 -11.80 -3.53 -7.08
CA VAL A 14 -10.34 -3.39 -7.16
C VAL A 14 -9.72 -4.79 -7.16
N GLU A 15 -8.83 -5.06 -8.09
CA GLU A 15 -8.08 -6.32 -8.11
C GLU A 15 -6.98 -6.31 -7.04
N LEU A 16 -6.88 -7.40 -6.29
CA LEU A 16 -5.93 -7.57 -5.20
C LEU A 16 -4.95 -8.68 -5.57
N VAL A 17 -3.67 -8.32 -5.76
CA VAL A 17 -2.60 -9.26 -6.18
C VAL A 17 -1.58 -9.41 -5.06
N GLY A 18 -1.45 -10.62 -4.53
CA GLY A 18 -0.61 -10.90 -3.35
C GLY A 18 -1.21 -10.41 -2.02
N LEU A 19 -2.44 -9.90 -2.07
CA LEU A 19 -3.17 -9.36 -0.93
C LEU A 19 -4.36 -10.26 -0.59
N ARG A 20 -4.50 -10.60 0.69
CA ARG A 20 -5.74 -11.14 1.26
C ARG A 20 -6.26 -10.13 2.27
N PRO A 21 -7.34 -9.40 1.95
CA PRO A 21 -7.89 -8.40 2.85
C PRO A 21 -8.28 -9.06 4.18
N PHE A 22 -7.86 -8.48 5.30
CA PHE A 22 -8.23 -8.98 6.63
C PHE A 22 -9.74 -8.81 6.89
N THR A 23 -10.33 -7.75 6.34
CA THR A 23 -11.78 -7.49 6.28
C THR A 23 -12.13 -7.00 4.87
N VAL A 24 -13.41 -7.08 4.47
CA VAL A 24 -13.88 -6.73 3.11
C VAL A 24 -13.48 -5.30 2.66
N ASP A 25 -13.14 -4.42 3.61
CA ASP A 25 -12.79 -3.02 3.37
C ASP A 25 -11.33 -2.67 3.70
N ASN A 26 -10.57 -3.52 4.41
CA ASN A 26 -9.18 -3.24 4.77
C ASN A 26 -8.21 -3.79 3.71
N VAL A 27 -7.67 -2.88 2.90
CA VAL A 27 -6.64 -3.18 1.86
C VAL A 27 -5.22 -2.83 2.31
N TYR A 28 -5.08 -2.30 3.52
CA TYR A 28 -3.85 -1.77 4.12
C TYR A 28 -3.37 -2.58 5.33
N GLU A 29 -4.20 -3.55 5.76
CA GLU A 29 -3.80 -4.66 6.60
C GLU A 29 -4.08 -5.94 5.83
N PHE A 30 -3.04 -6.72 5.54
CA PHE A 30 -3.18 -7.88 4.69
C PHE A 30 -2.30 -9.02 5.15
N VAL A 31 -2.78 -10.22 4.83
CA VAL A 31 -2.07 -11.46 5.12
C VAL A 31 -1.30 -11.88 3.88
N LEU A 32 0.03 -12.00 4.00
CA LEU A 32 0.90 -12.60 2.99
C LEU A 32 0.54 -14.09 2.82
N ASP A 33 0.99 -14.70 1.72
CA ASP A 33 0.72 -16.12 1.42
C ASP A 33 1.19 -17.09 2.52
N ASN A 34 2.16 -16.69 3.34
CA ASN A 34 2.67 -17.47 4.47
C ASN A 34 1.88 -17.27 5.78
N GLY A 35 0.77 -16.53 5.78
CA GLY A 35 -0.05 -16.25 6.96
C GLY A 35 0.39 -15.04 7.79
N SER A 36 1.43 -14.33 7.35
CA SER A 36 1.97 -13.15 8.02
C SER A 36 1.09 -11.93 7.83
N LEU A 37 0.75 -11.23 8.91
CA LEU A 37 0.04 -9.96 8.84
C LEU A 37 1.03 -8.83 8.60
N VAL A 38 0.72 -7.97 7.63
CA VAL A 38 1.42 -6.70 7.40
C VAL A 38 0.50 -5.58 7.87
N HIS A 39 0.99 -4.79 8.83
CA HIS A 39 0.33 -3.57 9.28
C HIS A 39 1.10 -2.38 8.70
N LEU A 40 0.46 -1.63 7.80
CA LEU A 40 1.05 -0.41 7.24
C LEU A 40 0.69 0.84 8.04
N HIS A 41 -0.36 0.76 8.86
CA HIS A 41 -0.74 1.80 9.82
C HIS A 41 0.40 1.98 10.84
N ASP A 42 0.73 3.23 11.16
CA ASP A 42 1.84 3.65 12.01
C ASP A 42 3.26 3.31 11.50
N GLY A 43 3.40 2.71 10.31
CA GLY A 43 4.68 2.41 9.69
C GLY A 43 5.31 3.63 8.98
N ASP A 44 6.62 3.58 8.76
CA ASP A 44 7.33 4.64 8.05
C ASP A 44 7.17 4.49 6.54
N CYS A 45 6.43 5.42 5.91
CA CYS A 45 6.40 5.56 4.47
C CYS A 45 7.67 6.28 4.03
N THR A 46 8.53 5.58 3.30
CA THR A 46 9.80 6.13 2.82
C THR A 46 9.66 6.83 1.48
N GLN A 47 8.67 6.44 0.67
CA GLN A 47 8.48 7.03 -0.65
C GLN A 47 7.02 6.95 -1.12
N VAL A 48 6.55 8.05 -1.71
CA VAL A 48 5.33 8.12 -2.52
C VAL A 48 5.72 8.57 -3.93
N SER A 49 5.35 7.81 -4.94
CA SER A 49 5.63 8.14 -6.34
C SER A 49 4.38 8.00 -7.20
N TYR A 50 4.07 9.04 -7.95
CA TYR A 50 2.98 9.01 -8.94
C TYR A 50 3.53 9.22 -10.35
N GLN A 51 3.17 8.30 -11.24
CA GLN A 51 3.51 8.32 -12.66
C GLN A 51 2.23 8.45 -13.49
N PRO A 52 1.82 9.68 -13.88
CA PRO A 52 0.53 9.91 -14.54
C PRO A 52 0.40 9.18 -15.89
N THR A 53 1.47 9.12 -16.68
CA THR A 53 1.47 8.46 -17.99
C THR A 53 1.24 6.96 -17.88
N GLU A 54 1.85 6.34 -16.88
CA GLU A 54 1.71 4.91 -16.59
C GLU A 54 0.49 4.59 -15.72
N GLN A 55 -0.22 5.63 -15.26
CA GLN A 55 -1.33 5.54 -14.31
C GLN A 55 -0.97 4.64 -13.12
N THR A 56 0.17 4.94 -12.50
CA THR A 56 0.72 4.13 -11.41
C THR A 56 1.04 5.00 -10.22
N MET A 57 0.55 4.61 -9.05
CA MET A 57 0.94 5.16 -7.75
C MET A 57 1.70 4.08 -6.98
N THR A 58 2.87 4.40 -6.44
CA THR A 58 3.70 3.49 -5.68
C THR A 58 3.96 4.06 -4.29
N LEU A 59 3.69 3.24 -3.28
CA LEU A 59 3.99 3.54 -1.89
C LEU A 59 5.04 2.54 -1.39
N THR A 60 6.08 3.04 -0.74
CA THR A 60 7.13 2.21 -0.14
C THR A 60 7.14 2.43 1.36
N PHE A 61 7.14 1.33 2.11
CA PHE A 61 7.17 1.33 3.57
C PHE A 61 8.34 0.48 4.06
N ASP A 62 8.99 0.92 5.13
CA ASP A 62 9.90 0.06 5.87
C ASP A 62 9.10 -0.86 6.79
N PHE A 63 9.51 -2.13 6.90
CA PHE A 63 8.89 -3.07 7.83
C PHE A 63 9.29 -2.74 9.27
N ASP A 64 8.31 -2.52 10.15
CA ASP A 64 8.54 -2.43 11.60
C ASP A 64 8.68 -3.84 12.20
N PRO A 65 9.84 -4.21 12.78
CA PRO A 65 10.08 -5.52 13.39
C PRO A 65 9.09 -5.89 14.52
N GLN A 66 8.46 -4.90 15.16
CA GLN A 66 7.46 -5.14 16.21
C GLN A 66 6.18 -5.78 15.65
N TRP A 67 5.81 -5.42 14.41
CA TRP A 67 4.60 -5.88 13.73
C TRP A 67 4.90 -6.85 12.59
N SER A 68 6.18 -7.05 12.28
CA SER A 68 6.67 -8.00 11.29
C SER A 68 6.75 -9.42 11.86
N PRO A 69 6.41 -10.45 11.07
CA PRO A 69 6.72 -11.83 11.43
C PRO A 69 8.22 -12.04 11.49
N GLN A 70 8.69 -12.97 12.33
CA GLN A 70 10.11 -13.35 12.39
C GLN A 70 10.70 -13.78 11.03
N SER A 71 9.87 -14.19 10.07
CA SER A 71 10.31 -14.54 8.71
C SER A 71 10.73 -13.34 7.85
N HIS A 72 10.41 -12.11 8.27
CA HIS A 72 10.78 -10.86 7.60
C HIS A 72 11.48 -9.97 8.63
N PRO A 73 12.82 -10.08 8.76
CA PRO A 73 13.57 -9.33 9.76
C PRO A 73 13.59 -7.83 9.44
N ALA A 74 14.05 -7.04 10.41
CA ALA A 74 14.33 -5.62 10.24
C ALA A 74 15.10 -5.35 8.93
N GLY A 75 14.69 -4.32 8.19
CA GLY A 75 15.28 -3.95 6.90
C GLY A 75 14.56 -4.49 5.67
N CYS A 76 13.48 -5.28 5.83
CA CYS A 76 12.57 -5.56 4.72
C CYS A 76 11.79 -4.30 4.32
N ARG A 77 11.34 -4.25 3.06
CA ARG A 77 10.47 -3.18 2.54
C ARG A 77 9.20 -3.72 1.93
N VAL A 78 8.10 -3.01 2.13
CA VAL A 78 6.81 -3.28 1.49
C VAL A 78 6.58 -2.25 0.40
N TRP A 79 6.29 -2.73 -0.79
CA TRP A 79 5.88 -1.91 -1.92
C TRP A 79 4.42 -2.18 -2.22
N LEU A 80 3.60 -1.13 -2.19
CA LEU A 80 2.24 -1.17 -2.73
C LEU A 80 2.23 -0.45 -4.07
N VAL A 81 1.87 -1.18 -5.12
CA VAL A 81 1.77 -0.66 -6.49
C VAL A 81 0.32 -0.64 -6.91
N PHE A 82 -0.21 0.57 -7.09
CA PHE A 82 -1.58 0.85 -7.48
C PHE A 82 -1.64 1.11 -8.99
N GLY A 83 -2.29 0.20 -9.72
CA GLY A 83 -2.44 0.24 -11.17
C GLY A 83 -3.77 0.84 -11.62
N GLY A 84 -3.74 1.57 -12.75
CA GLY A 84 -4.88 2.38 -13.21
C GLY A 84 -5.18 3.52 -12.25
N ALA A 85 -4.12 4.06 -11.63
CA ALA A 85 -4.20 5.09 -10.63
C ALA A 85 -4.44 6.47 -11.25
N THR A 86 -5.38 7.22 -10.68
CA THR A 86 -5.60 8.64 -11.02
C THR A 86 -5.53 9.47 -9.75
N LEU A 87 -4.58 10.40 -9.69
CA LEU A 87 -4.47 11.35 -8.59
C LEU A 87 -5.70 12.29 -8.58
N ILE A 88 -6.39 12.34 -7.46
CA ILE A 88 -7.51 13.27 -7.21
C ILE A 88 -6.95 14.55 -6.59
N GLN A 89 -6.16 14.38 -5.53
CA GLN A 89 -5.65 15.49 -4.73
C GLN A 89 -4.36 15.07 -4.00
N TRP A 90 -3.43 16.01 -3.88
CA TRP A 90 -2.23 15.88 -3.05
C TRP A 90 -2.07 17.20 -2.29
N GLU A 91 -2.32 17.17 -0.99
CA GLU A 91 -2.11 18.28 -0.07
C GLU A 91 -0.80 18.06 0.68
N HIS A 92 -0.04 19.13 0.87
CA HIS A 92 1.22 19.11 1.58
C HIS A 92 1.13 20.16 2.68
N GLU A 93 1.18 19.73 3.94
CA GLU A 93 0.94 20.63 5.09
C GLU A 93 2.21 21.40 5.50
N ASP A 94 3.42 20.93 5.17
CA ASP A 94 4.68 21.62 5.42
C ASP A 94 5.69 21.27 4.32
N GLY A 95 6.33 22.28 3.71
CA GLY A 95 7.15 22.22 2.48
C GLY A 95 8.07 20.99 2.24
N PRO A 96 8.54 20.80 0.98
CA PRO A 96 8.96 19.50 0.44
C PRO A 96 9.89 18.71 1.38
N SER A 97 9.45 17.51 1.76
CA SER A 97 10.20 16.57 2.58
C SER A 97 10.82 15.46 1.72
N GLU A 98 12.08 15.12 1.97
CA GLU A 98 12.75 13.95 1.35
C GLU A 98 12.16 12.61 1.87
N TYR A 99 11.45 12.65 2.99
CA TYR A 99 10.76 11.51 3.60
C TYR A 99 9.25 11.73 3.59
N ALA A 100 8.50 10.80 3.01
CA ALA A 100 7.04 10.86 3.02
C ALA A 100 6.49 10.84 4.46
N GLY A 101 7.20 10.19 5.39
CA GLY A 101 6.97 10.28 6.83
C GLY A 101 6.11 9.14 7.35
N GLN A 102 5.78 9.18 8.64
CA GLN A 102 4.96 8.16 9.26
C GLN A 102 3.56 8.14 8.62
N CYS A 103 3.06 6.94 8.32
CA CYS A 103 1.71 6.71 7.84
C CYS A 103 0.72 6.72 8.99
N GLY A 104 -0.02 7.81 9.12
CA GLY A 104 -1.11 7.92 10.09
C GLY A 104 -2.31 7.07 9.70
N ASP A 105 -2.66 7.04 8.40
CA ASP A 105 -3.72 6.17 7.89
C ASP A 105 -3.54 5.89 6.39
N LEU A 106 -3.91 4.68 5.96
CA LEU A 106 -4.08 4.34 4.55
C LEU A 106 -5.49 3.79 4.43
N GLY A 107 -6.42 4.55 3.87
CA GLY A 107 -7.83 4.21 3.80
C GLY A 107 -8.27 3.79 2.40
N HIS A 108 -9.39 3.06 2.34
CA HIS A 108 -10.08 2.73 1.10
C HIS A 108 -11.57 3.05 1.20
N HIS A 109 -12.00 4.03 0.41
CA HIS A 109 -13.34 4.59 0.37
C HIS A 109 -14.03 4.16 -0.93
N ARG A 110 -15.27 3.71 -0.81
CA ARG A 110 -16.01 3.23 -1.98
C ARG A 110 -16.57 4.41 -2.81
N PRO A 111 -16.53 4.33 -4.15
CA PRO A 111 -15.88 3.28 -4.95
C PRO A 111 -14.41 3.61 -5.25
N ARG A 112 -13.49 2.70 -4.91
CA ARG A 112 -12.09 2.65 -5.38
C ARG A 112 -11.22 3.87 -5.10
N VAL A 113 -11.59 4.68 -4.11
CA VAL A 113 -10.81 5.84 -3.69
C VAL A 113 -9.90 5.42 -2.56
N PHE A 114 -8.62 5.74 -2.67
CA PHE A 114 -7.62 5.53 -1.65
C PHE A 114 -7.26 6.88 -1.03
N SER A 115 -7.11 6.90 0.29
CA SER A 115 -6.59 8.04 1.04
C SER A 115 -5.32 7.62 1.75
N LEU A 116 -4.24 8.37 1.59
CA LEU A 116 -3.03 8.19 2.36
C LEU A 116 -2.82 9.45 3.20
N GLU A 117 -2.77 9.28 4.51
CA GLU A 117 -2.46 10.32 5.48
C GLU A 117 -1.07 10.04 6.05
N LEU A 118 -0.15 10.91 5.71
CA LEU A 118 1.21 10.95 6.21
C LEU A 118 1.37 12.18 7.11
N VAL A 119 2.45 12.22 7.89
CA VAL A 119 2.75 13.36 8.77
C VAL A 119 2.68 14.71 8.05
N ASN A 120 3.16 14.79 6.81
CA ASN A 120 3.25 16.05 6.05
C ASN A 120 2.37 16.08 4.79
N ASP A 121 1.75 14.95 4.43
CA ASP A 121 1.12 14.77 3.14
C ASP A 121 -0.24 14.09 3.27
N ARG A 122 -1.20 14.57 2.50
CA ARG A 122 -2.49 13.91 2.33
C ARG A 122 -2.76 13.67 0.85
N VAL A 123 -2.84 12.40 0.48
CA VAL A 123 -2.97 11.98 -0.92
C VAL A 123 -4.29 11.25 -1.12
N PHE A 124 -5.07 11.68 -2.10
CA PHE A 124 -6.28 11.01 -2.54
C PHE A 124 -6.13 10.61 -3.99
N PHE A 125 -6.42 9.35 -4.30
CA PHE A 125 -6.32 8.83 -5.66
C PHE A 125 -7.29 7.67 -5.87
N THR A 126 -7.66 7.39 -7.11
CA THR A 126 -8.36 6.15 -7.45
C THR A 126 -7.35 5.09 -7.87
N ALA A 127 -7.72 3.81 -7.79
CA ALA A 127 -6.98 2.73 -8.45
C ALA A 127 -7.91 1.57 -8.84
N THR A 128 -7.45 0.73 -9.77
CA THR A 128 -8.22 -0.46 -10.22
C THR A 128 -7.56 -1.78 -9.81
N ARG A 129 -6.29 -1.73 -9.40
CA ARG A 129 -5.52 -2.87 -8.94
C ARG A 129 -4.56 -2.41 -7.86
N VAL A 130 -4.35 -3.24 -6.83
CA VAL A 130 -3.27 -3.11 -5.86
C VAL A 130 -2.43 -4.38 -5.88
N THR A 131 -1.12 -4.22 -6.03
CA THR A 131 -0.15 -5.31 -5.94
C THR A 131 0.80 -5.04 -4.79
N VAL A 132 1.04 -6.05 -3.96
CA VAL A 132 2.07 -5.97 -2.91
C VAL A 132 3.32 -6.73 -3.30
N PHE A 133 4.48 -6.14 -3.00
CA PHE A 133 5.76 -6.81 -3.02
C PHE A 133 6.47 -6.63 -1.68
N VAL A 134 7.13 -7.68 -1.22
CA VAL A 134 8.00 -7.63 -0.05
C VAL A 134 9.42 -7.89 -0.53
N GLU A 135 10.30 -6.92 -0.30
CA GLU A 135 11.73 -7.02 -0.55
C GLU A 135 12.43 -7.36 0.77
N GLY A 136 13.33 -8.35 0.75
CA GLY A 136 14.13 -8.72 1.91
C GLY A 136 15.16 -7.64 2.28
N PRO A 137 15.86 -7.79 3.43
CA PRO A 137 16.95 -6.88 3.76
C PRO A 137 18.07 -6.97 2.72
N ALA A 138 18.72 -5.84 2.47
CA ALA A 138 19.92 -5.74 1.64
C ALA A 138 21.10 -6.57 2.19
#